data_AF-A0A3R7YC11-F1
#
_entry.id   AF-A0A3R7YC11-F1
#
_cell.length_a   1.000
_cell.length_b   1.000
_cell.length_c   1.000
_cell.angle_alpha   90.00
_cell.angle_beta   90.00
_cell.angle_gamma   90.00
#
_symmetry.space_group_name_H-M   'P 1'
#
loop_
_entity.id
_entity.type
_entity.pdbx_description
1 polymer ?
#
loop_
_entity_poly.entity_id
_entity_poly.type
_entity_poly.pdbx_seq_one_letter_code
_entity_poly.pdbx_strand_id
1 'polypeptide(L)'
;MGSFTNEEDKLAFFSSKGPQATNGPAYVKPDISAPGFFTRSVSHLNNTGASTYDAVYKYLTATTDQAGLHTTEPAFWQLRGNDTLPGSPNCGGVSDSEWPNNRFGHGHVNVGTILRDGKLNDNRRPTC
;
A
#
# COMPACT_ATOMS: atom_id res chain seq x y z
N MET A 1 -2.76 4.88 2.43
CA MET A 1 -2.42 6.00 1.53
C MET A 1 -3.36 7.17 1.81
N GLY A 2 -2.84 8.40 1.74
CA GLY A 2 -3.53 9.66 1.99
C GLY A 2 -2.95 10.48 3.15
N SER A 3 -3.25 11.79 3.14
CA SER A 3 -2.82 12.77 4.14
C SER A 3 -3.88 13.87 4.35
N PHE A 4 -3.68 14.76 5.32
CA PHE A 4 -4.58 15.90 5.57
C PHE A 4 -4.62 16.91 4.41
N THR A 5 -3.61 16.93 3.55
CA THR A 5 -3.49 17.80 2.39
C THR A 5 -3.88 17.10 1.08
N ASN A 6 -4.55 15.94 1.18
CA ASN A 6 -5.04 15.14 0.04
C ASN A 6 -3.93 14.63 -0.89
N GLU A 7 -2.80 14.23 -0.35
CA GLU A 7 -1.71 13.66 -1.14
C GLU A 7 -1.97 12.16 -1.37
N GLU A 8 -2.23 11.79 -2.62
CA GLU A 8 -2.78 10.48 -2.99
C GLU A 8 -1.81 9.32 -2.72
N ASP A 9 -0.53 9.49 -3.07
CA ASP A 9 0.48 8.43 -3.02
C ASP A 9 1.34 8.43 -1.74
N LYS A 10 1.00 9.29 -0.77
CA LYS A 10 1.68 9.31 0.52
C LYS A 10 1.10 8.24 1.44
N LEU A 11 1.97 7.48 2.11
CA LEU A 11 1.51 6.56 3.16
C LEU A 11 1.00 7.38 4.35
N ALA A 12 -0.16 7.07 4.93
CA ALA A 12 -0.64 7.88 6.07
C ALA A 12 0.36 7.85 7.24
N PHE A 13 0.51 8.96 7.97
CA PHE A 13 1.51 9.08 9.05
C PHE A 13 1.37 7.97 10.12
N PHE A 14 0.14 7.54 10.41
CA PHE A 14 -0.17 6.48 11.37
C PHE A 14 -0.07 5.06 10.80
N SER A 15 0.21 4.91 9.50
CA SER A 15 0.36 3.59 8.90
C SER A 15 1.62 2.93 9.44
N SER A 16 1.42 1.82 10.15
CA SER A 16 2.49 0.95 10.63
C SER A 16 3.36 0.47 9.48
N LYS A 17 4.65 0.33 9.75
CA LYS A 17 5.68 -0.10 8.80
C LYS A 17 6.36 -1.35 9.35
N GLY A 18 6.88 -2.16 8.46
CA GLY A 18 7.74 -3.28 8.83
C GLY A 18 9.09 -2.83 9.39
N PRO A 19 9.96 -3.79 9.72
CA PRO A 19 9.75 -5.23 9.60
C PRO A 19 8.78 -5.77 10.66
N GLN A 20 8.15 -6.89 10.36
CA GLN A 20 7.31 -7.60 11.34
C GLN A 20 8.19 -8.33 12.37
N ALA A 21 7.71 -8.42 13.62
CA ALA A 21 8.55 -8.83 14.75
C ALA A 21 8.65 -10.35 14.97
N THR A 22 7.77 -11.18 14.39
CA THR A 22 7.56 -12.56 14.86
C THR A 22 7.98 -13.67 13.89
N ASN A 23 7.80 -13.48 12.58
CA ASN A 23 8.05 -14.53 11.57
C ASN A 23 9.45 -14.42 10.90
N GLY A 24 10.32 -13.54 11.39
CA GLY A 24 11.66 -13.32 10.84
C GLY A 24 11.72 -12.43 9.57
N PRO A 25 12.94 -12.14 9.08
CA PRO A 25 13.18 -11.14 8.04
C PRO A 25 12.69 -11.53 6.64
N ALA A 26 12.40 -12.81 6.40
CA ALA A 26 11.87 -13.30 5.12
C ALA A 26 10.44 -12.80 4.82
N TYR A 27 9.71 -12.33 5.85
CA TYR A 27 8.35 -11.84 5.71
C TYR A 27 8.35 -10.30 5.76
N VAL A 28 8.30 -9.70 4.58
CA VAL A 28 8.16 -8.25 4.42
C VAL A 28 6.71 -7.85 4.69
N LYS A 29 6.50 -6.80 5.49
CA LYS A 29 5.19 -6.21 5.78
C LYS A 29 5.25 -4.68 5.64
N PRO A 30 4.17 -4.02 5.20
CA PRO A 30 2.86 -4.58 4.83
C PRO A 30 2.94 -5.41 3.53
N ASP A 31 1.89 -6.15 3.17
CA ASP A 31 1.85 -6.84 1.87
C ASP A 31 1.53 -5.85 0.74
N ILE A 32 0.59 -4.93 0.96
CA ILE A 32 0.18 -3.91 0.00
C ILE A 32 -0.22 -2.63 0.73
N SER A 33 -0.25 -1.52 -0.01
CA SER A 33 -0.79 -0.24 0.45
C SER A 33 -2.05 0.12 -0.33
N ALA A 34 -3.02 0.75 0.33
CA ALA A 34 -4.29 1.17 -0.29
C ALA A 34 -4.78 2.51 0.29
N PRO A 35 -5.68 3.24 -0.39
CA PRO A 35 -6.32 4.43 0.14
C PRO A 35 -7.13 4.08 1.41
N GLY A 36 -6.91 4.82 2.48
CA GLY A 36 -7.55 4.56 3.78
C GLY A 36 -7.71 5.80 4.67
N PHE A 37 -7.21 6.95 4.22
CA PHE A 37 -7.32 8.22 4.93
C PHE A 37 -8.60 8.94 4.48
N PHE A 38 -9.53 9.18 5.41
CA PHE A 38 -10.85 9.77 5.14
C PHE A 38 -11.67 9.07 4.04
N THR A 39 -11.65 7.74 4.03
CA THR A 39 -12.46 6.94 3.10
C THR A 39 -13.94 7.03 3.45
N ARG A 40 -14.74 7.56 2.51
CA ARG A 40 -16.20 7.57 2.62
C ARG A 40 -16.75 6.18 2.29
N SER A 41 -17.59 5.62 3.18
CA SER A 41 -18.21 4.31 3.01
C SER A 41 -19.71 4.36 3.30
N VAL A 42 -20.44 3.37 2.78
CA VAL A 42 -21.83 3.06 3.15
C VAL A 42 -21.86 1.65 3.74
N SER A 43 -22.68 1.42 4.76
CA SER A 43 -22.81 0.10 5.38
C SER A 43 -23.64 -0.83 4.50
N HIS A 44 -23.07 -1.98 4.12
CA HIS A 44 -23.77 -3.06 3.40
C HIS A 44 -24.01 -4.26 4.33
N LEU A 45 -25.17 -4.91 4.24
CA LEU A 45 -25.62 -5.97 5.16
C LEU A 45 -25.20 -7.40 4.77
N ASN A 46 -24.70 -7.62 3.55
CA ASN A 46 -24.33 -8.96 3.07
C ASN A 46 -23.15 -8.88 2.10
N ASN A 47 -22.22 -9.84 2.22
CA ASN A 47 -21.10 -10.04 1.31
C ASN A 47 -20.98 -11.53 0.98
N THR A 48 -21.55 -11.96 -0.15
CA THR A 48 -21.42 -13.34 -0.68
C THR A 48 -20.58 -13.35 -1.94
N GLY A 49 -19.28 -13.61 -1.77
CA GLY A 49 -18.34 -13.88 -2.84
C GLY A 49 -17.04 -14.41 -2.24
N ALA A 50 -16.80 -15.71 -2.32
CA ALA A 50 -15.59 -16.33 -1.77
C ALA A 50 -14.57 -16.56 -2.89
N SER A 51 -13.39 -15.95 -2.77
CA SER A 51 -12.18 -16.31 -3.50
C SER A 51 -11.21 -16.97 -2.52
N THR A 52 -10.30 -17.83 -3.00
CA THR A 52 -9.28 -18.42 -2.12
C THR A 52 -8.23 -17.37 -1.73
N TYR A 53 -7.60 -17.56 -0.56
CA TYR A 53 -6.55 -16.67 -0.07
C TYR A 53 -5.41 -16.49 -1.10
N ASP A 54 -4.90 -17.60 -1.65
CA ASP A 54 -3.78 -17.57 -2.59
C ASP A 54 -4.11 -16.79 -3.86
N ALA A 55 -5.34 -16.93 -4.37
CA ALA A 55 -5.78 -16.20 -5.56
C ALA A 55 -5.80 -14.69 -5.27
N VAL A 56 -6.40 -14.30 -4.15
CA VAL A 56 -6.49 -12.89 -3.74
C VAL A 56 -5.10 -12.30 -3.51
N TYR A 57 -4.22 -13.01 -2.79
CA TYR A 57 -2.86 -12.58 -2.52
C TYR A 57 -2.06 -12.37 -3.79
N LYS A 58 -2.12 -13.33 -4.74
CA LYS A 58 -1.44 -13.23 -6.03
C LYS A 58 -1.87 -11.98 -6.81
N TYR A 59 -3.17 -11.76 -6.97
CA TYR A 59 -3.67 -10.60 -7.70
C TYR A 59 -3.28 -9.28 -7.03
N LEU A 60 -3.42 -9.20 -5.71
CA LEU A 60 -3.12 -7.97 -4.97
C LEU A 60 -1.65 -7.60 -4.98
N THR A 61 -0.73 -8.58 -4.99
CA THR A 61 0.72 -8.32 -4.89
C THR A 61 1.42 -8.19 -6.25
N ALA A 62 0.94 -8.89 -7.28
CA ALA A 62 1.59 -8.90 -8.60
C ALA A 62 1.25 -7.69 -9.48
N THR A 63 0.21 -6.93 -9.13
CA THR A 63 -0.38 -5.89 -9.98
C THR A 63 -0.28 -4.48 -9.42
N THR A 64 0.35 -4.32 -8.26
CA THR A 64 0.49 -3.05 -7.57
C THR A 64 1.24 -2.01 -8.39
N ASP A 65 0.91 -0.74 -8.24
CA ASP A 65 1.74 0.36 -8.75
C ASP A 65 2.90 0.61 -7.79
N GLN A 66 4.08 0.90 -8.34
CA GLN A 66 5.32 1.14 -7.59
C GLN A 66 6.02 2.44 -7.97
N ALA A 67 5.72 2.96 -9.17
CA ALA A 67 6.37 4.14 -9.71
C ALA A 67 6.16 5.32 -8.75
N GLY A 68 7.25 6.02 -8.43
CA GLY A 68 7.21 7.20 -7.56
C GLY A 68 6.98 6.94 -6.06
N LEU A 69 6.46 5.77 -5.64
CA LEU A 69 6.14 5.50 -4.23
C LEU A 69 7.34 5.63 -3.30
N HIS A 70 8.51 5.16 -3.73
CA HIS A 70 9.75 5.21 -2.94
C HIS A 70 10.20 6.64 -2.56
N THR A 71 9.65 7.68 -3.19
CA THR A 71 9.97 9.08 -2.90
C THR A 71 8.90 9.79 -2.07
N THR A 72 7.82 9.12 -1.67
CA THR A 72 6.65 9.79 -1.08
C THR A 72 6.70 9.95 0.43
N GLU A 73 7.60 9.26 1.15
CA GLU A 73 7.79 9.52 2.58
C GLU A 73 8.41 10.91 2.77
N PRO A 74 7.72 11.84 3.45
CA PRO A 74 8.26 13.15 3.73
C PRO A 74 9.22 13.11 4.93
N ALA A 75 10.15 14.06 4.99
CA ALA A 75 10.96 14.27 6.19
C ALA A 75 10.12 14.67 7.41
N PHE A 76 8.98 15.34 7.19
CA PHE A 76 8.02 15.72 8.22
C PHE A 76 6.58 15.58 7.71
N TRP A 77 5.72 14.99 8.54
CA TRP A 77 4.28 14.90 8.35
C TRP A 77 3.60 16.16 8.86
N GLN A 78 2.76 16.77 8.03
CA GLN A 78 1.87 17.84 8.45
C GLN A 78 0.57 17.26 8.99
N LEU A 79 0.22 17.61 10.23
CA LEU A 79 -1.01 17.17 10.89
C LEU A 79 -2.10 18.24 10.73
N ARG A 80 -3.22 18.05 11.44
CA ARG A 80 -4.26 19.08 11.55
C ARG A 80 -3.70 20.32 12.25
N GLY A 81 -3.91 21.50 11.67
CA GLY A 81 -3.37 22.76 12.20
C GLY A 81 -1.93 23.01 11.71
N ASN A 82 -1.07 23.54 12.60
CA ASN A 82 0.34 23.81 12.32
C ASN A 82 1.31 22.77 12.94
N ASP A 83 0.79 21.67 13.46
CA ASP A 83 1.60 20.63 14.11
C ASP A 83 2.29 19.71 13.09
N THR A 84 3.48 19.22 13.43
CA THR A 84 4.26 18.31 12.59
C THR A 84 4.80 17.10 13.37
N LEU A 85 5.00 15.98 12.66
CA LEU A 85 5.70 14.79 13.16
C LEU A 85 6.87 14.45 12.23
N PRO A 86 7.96 13.86 12.73
CA PRO A 86 9.04 13.40 11.85
C PRO A 86 8.55 12.26 10.93
N GLY A 87 9.12 12.20 9.73
CA GLY A 87 9.01 11.06 8.83
C GLY A 87 9.52 9.79 9.51
N SER A 88 8.91 8.65 9.18
CA SER A 88 9.30 7.39 9.80
C SER A 88 10.57 6.87 9.13
N PRO A 89 11.64 6.56 9.89
CA PRO A 89 12.87 6.02 9.32
C PRO A 89 12.61 4.69 8.60
N ASN A 90 13.37 4.41 7.55
CA ASN A 90 13.35 3.09 6.94
C ASN A 90 13.99 2.10 7.92
N CYS A 91 13.18 1.16 8.41
CA CYS A 91 13.60 0.11 9.32
C CYS A 91 13.70 -1.22 8.58
N GLY A 92 14.65 -2.08 8.98
CA GLY A 92 14.80 -3.44 8.45
C GLY A 92 15.70 -3.57 7.22
N GLY A 93 16.38 -2.50 6.79
CA GLY A 93 17.51 -2.57 5.84
C GLY A 93 17.15 -2.85 4.38
N VAL A 94 15.86 -2.85 4.03
CA VAL A 94 15.38 -2.98 2.64
C VAL A 94 15.10 -1.59 2.11
N SER A 95 15.69 -1.24 0.96
CA SER A 95 15.49 0.08 0.36
C SER A 95 14.02 0.31 -0.01
N ASP A 96 13.52 1.54 0.12
CA ASP A 96 12.16 1.89 -0.34
C ASP A 96 12.01 1.75 -1.88
N SER A 97 13.13 1.67 -2.61
CA SER A 97 13.15 1.40 -4.07
C SER A 97 13.18 -0.08 -4.43
N GLU A 98 13.40 -0.96 -3.44
CA GLU A 98 13.34 -2.42 -3.62
C GLU A 98 11.92 -2.91 -3.34
N TRP A 99 11.54 -4.03 -3.95
CA TRP A 99 10.18 -4.53 -3.86
C TRP A 99 10.15 -6.05 -3.64
N PRO A 100 9.37 -6.55 -2.66
CA PRO A 100 8.60 -5.79 -1.68
C PRO A 100 9.50 -5.06 -0.66
N ASN A 101 9.00 -3.99 -0.03
CA ASN A 101 9.69 -3.29 1.06
C ASN A 101 8.82 -3.08 2.31
N ASN A 102 9.48 -2.68 3.39
CA ASN A 102 8.85 -2.53 4.71
C ASN A 102 7.91 -1.32 4.84
N ARG A 103 7.87 -0.43 3.84
CA ARG A 103 7.05 0.78 3.87
C ARG A 103 5.75 0.60 3.10
N PHE A 104 5.84 0.08 1.89
CA PHE A 104 4.74 -0.01 0.93
C PHE A 104 4.34 -1.45 0.59
N GLY A 105 5.10 -2.44 1.06
CA GLY A 105 4.92 -3.84 0.66
C GLY A 105 5.25 -4.02 -0.80
N HIS A 106 4.33 -4.62 -1.54
CA HIS A 106 4.42 -4.74 -3.00
C HIS A 106 4.06 -3.44 -3.72
N GLY A 107 3.44 -2.45 -3.07
CA GLY A 107 3.06 -1.16 -3.66
C GLY A 107 1.59 -0.81 -3.45
N HIS A 108 1.10 0.17 -4.22
CA HIS A 108 -0.29 0.63 -4.19
C HIS A 108 -1.18 -0.34 -4.97
N VAL A 109 -2.24 -0.86 -4.37
CA VAL A 109 -3.21 -1.74 -5.06
C VAL A 109 -3.82 -1.05 -6.29
N ASN A 110 -3.83 -1.75 -7.43
CA ASN A 110 -4.44 -1.26 -8.66
C ASN A 110 -5.47 -2.27 -9.20
N VAL A 111 -6.73 -2.06 -8.83
CA VAL A 111 -7.84 -2.94 -9.26
C VAL A 111 -8.06 -2.86 -10.77
N GLY A 112 -7.78 -1.72 -11.42
CA GLY A 112 -7.87 -1.60 -12.88
C GLY A 112 -6.84 -2.45 -13.61
N THR A 113 -5.72 -2.78 -12.98
CA THR A 113 -4.73 -3.73 -13.50
C THR A 113 -5.15 -5.18 -13.26
N ILE A 114 -5.74 -5.47 -12.09
CA ILE A 114 -6.26 -6.80 -11.72
C ILE A 114 -7.43 -7.19 -12.61
N LEU A 115 -8.46 -6.35 -12.65
CA LEU A 115 -9.71 -6.58 -13.38
C LEU A 115 -9.74 -5.65 -14.59
N ARG A 116 -9.15 -6.11 -15.70
CA ARG A 116 -9.18 -5.42 -16.99
C ARG A 116 -9.81 -6.32 -18.04
N ASP A 117 -10.49 -5.71 -19.00
CA ASP A 117 -11.14 -6.41 -20.13
C ASP A 117 -12.15 -7.48 -19.67
N GLY A 118 -12.76 -7.28 -18.49
CA GLY A 118 -13.71 -8.22 -17.88
C GLY A 118 -13.07 -9.49 -17.33
N LYS A 119 -11.73 -9.54 -17.19
CA LYS A 119 -10.99 -10.73 -16.74
C LYS A 119 -10.00 -10.38 -15.63
N LEU A 120 -9.70 -11.38 -14.81
CA LEU A 120 -8.62 -11.28 -13.82
C LEU A 120 -7.28 -11.47 -14.52
N ASN A 121 -6.32 -10.60 -14.19
CA ASN A 121 -4.99 -10.58 -14.73
C ASN A 121 -3.99 -10.56 -13.58
N ASP A 122 -2.97 -11.40 -13.67
CA ASP A 122 -1.98 -11.64 -12.63
C ASP A 122 -0.64 -10.94 -12.89
N ASN A 123 -0.60 -10.06 -13.89
CA ASN A 123 0.56 -9.26 -14.26
C ASN A 123 0.20 -7.77 -14.34
N ARG A 124 1.21 -6.93 -14.10
CA ARG A 124 1.09 -5.49 -14.29
C ARG A 124 0.68 -5.15 -15.71
N ARG A 125 -0.11 -4.08 -15.84
CA ARG A 125 -0.37 -3.46 -17.13
C ARG A 125 0.93 -2.78 -17.58
N PRO A 126 1.40 -3.03 -18.82
CA PRO A 126 2.54 -2.28 -19.35
C PRO A 126 2.22 -0.79 -19.31
N THR A 127 3.12 0.01 -18.74
CA THR A 127 3.04 1.46 -18.82
C THR A 127 3.43 1.87 -20.24
N CYS A 128 2.48 2.45 -20.98
CA CYS A 128 2.75 3.07 -22.27
C CYS A 128 3.59 4.35 -22.10
#